data_AF-A0A1Y0C8P8-F1
#
_entry.id   AF-A0A1Y0C8P8-F1
#
_cell.length_a   1.000
_cell.length_b   1.000
_cell.length_c   1.000
_cell.angle_alpha   90.00
_cell.angle_beta   90.00
_cell.angle_gamma   90.00
#
_symmetry.space_group_name_H-M   'P 1'
#
loop_
_entity.id
_entity.type
_entity.pdbx_description
1 polymer ?
#
loop_
_entity_poly.entity_id
_entity_poly.type
_entity_poly.pdbx_seq_one_letter_code
_entity_poly.pdbx_strand_id
1 'polypeptide(L)'
;MTHLNKTFAELGVRDEIVRALAENGIVHPFAIQELTLPLALAGSDLIGQARTGMGKTFAFGVPLLHRVAGDESRPLTGAPRALVVVPTRELCLQVYDDLAAASKYLTADTGTASERPFSVTSIYGGRPYEPQIEALRKGVDVVVGTPGRLLDLAQQGHLQLGGLSVLVLDEADEMLDLGFLPDIERILRLTPDDRQSMLFSATMPDPIITLARTFMNQPTHIRAEAPHSAATHDTTEQFAYRAHALDKSELVSRILQSAGRGATMIFTRTKRTAQKVSDELAERGFKVDAVHGDLGQGAREKALKSFRTGAVDVLVATDVAARGIDIDDVTHVINYQCPEDEQAYVHRIGRTGRAGKTGVAITLVDWDELERWGMIDKALNLGCPDPAETYSSSPHIYEELGIPTDATGTVGSPRRSAAKRGDKGEKADKSEKRISSADSTSERPARTRTRRRTRAGKPATGHPEGVTTAAETAEADAPVSESDNGDAPAAARRRRRRRPRKTEAASAG
;
A
#
# COMPACT_ATOMS: atom_id res chain seq x y z
N MET A 1 -0.48 10.30 -31.74
CA MET A 1 -1.87 10.62 -32.15
C MET A 1 -2.23 11.97 -31.56
N THR A 2 -3.12 12.74 -32.18
CA THR A 2 -3.74 13.88 -31.49
C THR A 2 -4.69 13.35 -30.41
N HIS A 3 -4.58 13.85 -29.19
CA HIS A 3 -5.66 13.67 -28.21
C HIS A 3 -6.88 14.43 -28.72
N LEU A 4 -7.97 13.71 -29.00
CA LEU A 4 -9.27 14.34 -29.18
C LEU A 4 -9.74 14.65 -27.76
N ASN A 5 -9.57 15.90 -27.31
CA ASN A 5 -9.83 16.39 -25.96
C ASN A 5 -11.33 16.34 -25.57
N LYS A 6 -11.88 15.14 -25.54
CA LYS A 6 -13.29 14.81 -25.32
C LYS A 6 -13.66 14.99 -23.87
N THR A 7 -14.96 15.02 -23.62
CA THR A 7 -15.57 14.90 -22.30
C THR A 7 -16.09 13.48 -22.07
N PHE A 8 -16.36 13.12 -20.81
CA PHE A 8 -17.04 11.86 -20.50
C PHE A 8 -18.43 11.76 -21.18
N ALA A 9 -19.15 12.89 -21.35
CA ALA A 9 -20.44 12.93 -22.06
C ALA A 9 -20.31 12.53 -23.54
N GLU A 10 -19.30 13.04 -24.25
CA GLU A 10 -19.01 12.70 -25.66
C GLU A 10 -18.52 11.24 -25.85
N LEU A 11 -18.23 10.53 -24.76
CA LEU A 11 -17.93 9.10 -24.74
C LEU A 11 -19.17 8.24 -24.40
N GLY A 12 -20.35 8.83 -24.22
CA GLY A 12 -21.59 8.10 -23.93
C GLY A 12 -21.75 7.69 -22.47
N VAL A 13 -21.07 8.37 -21.54
CA VAL A 13 -21.24 8.14 -20.10
C VAL A 13 -22.57 8.73 -19.61
N ARG A 14 -23.23 8.04 -18.68
CA ARG A 14 -24.50 8.45 -18.07
C ARG A 14 -24.40 9.83 -17.41
N ASP A 15 -25.41 10.68 -17.63
CA ASP A 15 -25.48 12.06 -17.15
C ASP A 15 -25.30 12.17 -15.63
N GLU A 16 -25.81 11.21 -14.85
CA GLU A 16 -25.67 11.20 -13.39
C GLU A 16 -24.20 11.07 -12.96
N ILE A 17 -23.43 10.25 -13.69
CA ILE A 17 -22.00 10.03 -13.47
C ILE A 17 -21.19 11.22 -14.00
N VAL A 18 -21.51 11.73 -15.20
CA VAL A 18 -20.87 12.92 -15.77
C VAL A 18 -21.01 14.10 -14.82
N ARG A 19 -22.22 14.35 -14.29
CA ARG A 19 -22.47 15.38 -13.28
C ARG A 19 -21.66 15.13 -12.01
N ALA A 20 -21.64 13.89 -11.52
CA ALA A 20 -20.94 13.55 -10.28
C ALA A 20 -19.43 13.81 -10.36
N LEU A 21 -18.82 13.51 -11.51
CA LEU A 21 -17.41 13.78 -11.84
C LEU A 21 -17.14 15.28 -12.07
N ALA A 22 -17.99 15.98 -12.83
CA ALA A 22 -17.82 17.39 -13.15
C ALA A 22 -17.83 18.29 -11.90
N GLU A 23 -18.62 17.95 -10.88
CA GLU A 23 -18.62 18.65 -9.58
C GLU A 23 -17.29 18.50 -8.80
N ASN A 24 -16.46 17.51 -9.14
CA ASN A 24 -15.08 17.35 -8.65
C ASN A 24 -14.03 17.93 -9.64
N GLY A 25 -14.45 18.63 -10.69
CA GLY A 25 -13.58 19.16 -11.75
C GLY A 25 -13.18 18.13 -12.83
N ILE A 26 -13.66 16.88 -12.74
CA ILE A 26 -13.29 15.79 -13.64
C ILE A 26 -14.21 15.82 -14.87
N VAL A 27 -13.82 16.63 -15.87
CA VAL A 27 -14.61 16.84 -17.11
C VAL A 27 -14.02 16.10 -18.31
N HIS A 28 -12.70 16.06 -18.41
CA HIS A 28 -11.95 15.42 -19.50
C HIS A 28 -11.32 14.10 -19.01
N PRO A 29 -11.34 13.01 -19.82
CA PRO A 29 -10.69 11.76 -19.45
C PRO A 29 -9.17 11.82 -19.64
N PHE A 30 -8.43 11.00 -18.90
CA PHE A 30 -7.02 10.70 -19.19
C PHE A 30 -6.87 9.77 -20.40
N ALA A 31 -5.68 9.75 -21.02
CA ALA A 31 -5.38 8.96 -22.22
C ALA A 31 -5.81 7.48 -22.15
N ILE A 32 -5.58 6.79 -21.03
CA ILE A 32 -6.04 5.40 -20.85
C ILE A 32 -7.56 5.31 -20.85
N GLN A 33 -8.27 6.28 -20.25
CA GLN A 33 -9.73 6.32 -20.19
C GLN A 33 -10.32 6.59 -21.58
N GLU A 34 -9.75 7.52 -22.36
CA GLU A 34 -10.16 7.77 -23.76
C GLU A 34 -10.10 6.49 -24.61
N LEU A 35 -9.09 5.64 -24.36
CA LEU A 35 -8.86 4.39 -25.08
C LEU A 35 -9.72 3.21 -24.56
N THR A 36 -9.94 3.09 -23.25
CA THR A 36 -10.71 1.97 -22.68
C THR A 36 -12.22 2.20 -22.71
N LEU A 37 -12.69 3.42 -22.48
CA LEU A 37 -14.12 3.72 -22.26
C LEU A 37 -15.04 3.19 -23.38
N PRO A 38 -14.77 3.39 -24.69
CA PRO A 38 -15.67 2.90 -25.74
C PRO A 38 -15.87 1.38 -25.73
N LEU A 39 -14.82 0.62 -25.41
CA LEU A 39 -14.86 -0.86 -25.34
C LEU A 39 -15.46 -1.34 -24.01
N ALA A 40 -15.14 -0.64 -22.92
CA ALA A 40 -15.65 -0.95 -21.60
C ALA A 40 -17.16 -0.69 -21.47
N LEU A 41 -17.65 0.42 -22.03
CA LEU A 41 -19.09 0.77 -22.07
C LEU A 41 -19.89 -0.21 -22.95
N ALA A 42 -19.30 -0.68 -24.06
CA ALA A 42 -19.87 -1.75 -24.88
C ALA A 42 -19.97 -3.11 -24.16
N GLY A 43 -19.33 -3.27 -23.00
CA GLY A 43 -19.35 -4.50 -22.21
C GLY A 43 -18.27 -5.52 -22.58
N SER A 44 -17.28 -5.15 -23.40
CA SER A 44 -16.18 -6.04 -23.77
C SER A 44 -15.17 -6.22 -22.65
N ASP A 45 -14.55 -7.40 -22.59
CA ASP A 45 -13.39 -7.65 -21.73
C ASP A 45 -12.17 -6.91 -22.24
N LEU A 46 -11.35 -6.38 -21.32
CA LEU A 46 -10.15 -5.62 -21.67
C LEU A 46 -9.02 -5.75 -20.65
N ILE A 47 -7.79 -5.65 -21.15
CA ILE A 47 -6.58 -5.49 -20.35
C ILE A 47 -6.07 -4.07 -20.57
N GLY A 48 -6.13 -3.22 -19.55
CA GLY A 48 -5.60 -1.85 -19.57
C GLY A 48 -4.20 -1.79 -18.95
N GLN A 49 -3.16 -1.79 -19.77
CA GLN A 49 -1.79 -1.66 -19.28
C GLN A 49 -1.40 -0.17 -19.19
N ALA A 50 -1.20 0.32 -17.96
CA ALA A 50 -0.87 1.70 -17.62
C ALA A 50 -0.27 1.80 -16.20
N ARG A 51 0.63 2.76 -15.98
CA ARG A 51 1.25 3.02 -14.66
C ARG A 51 0.25 3.62 -13.65
N THR A 52 0.55 3.49 -12.35
CA THR A 52 -0.17 4.21 -11.28
C THR A 52 -0.11 5.72 -11.53
N GLY A 53 -1.19 6.45 -11.25
CA GLY A 53 -1.28 7.90 -11.51
C GLY A 53 -1.80 8.27 -12.92
N MET A 54 -2.01 7.31 -13.82
CA MET A 54 -2.64 7.54 -15.13
C MET A 54 -4.19 7.56 -15.09
N GLY A 55 -4.80 7.68 -13.90
CA GLY A 55 -6.27 7.74 -13.77
C GLY A 55 -7.00 6.40 -13.97
N LYS A 56 -6.36 5.26 -13.73
CA LYS A 56 -6.94 3.92 -13.92
C LYS A 56 -8.33 3.74 -13.25
N THR A 57 -8.56 4.33 -12.08
CA THR A 57 -9.82 4.15 -11.33
C THR A 57 -11.07 4.43 -12.15
N PHE A 58 -11.14 5.56 -12.85
CA PHE A 58 -12.30 5.88 -13.69
C PHE A 58 -12.29 5.18 -15.06
N ALA A 59 -11.16 4.59 -15.48
CA ALA A 59 -11.06 3.79 -16.71
C ALA A 59 -11.82 2.46 -16.61
N PHE A 60 -11.94 1.88 -15.42
CA PHE A 60 -12.84 0.76 -15.11
C PHE A 60 -14.10 1.19 -14.35
N GLY A 61 -14.00 2.20 -13.49
CA GLY A 61 -15.05 2.57 -12.55
C GLY A 61 -16.28 3.20 -13.19
N VAL A 62 -16.07 4.11 -14.14
CA VAL A 62 -17.17 4.73 -14.91
C VAL A 62 -17.97 3.71 -15.72
N PRO A 63 -17.35 2.80 -16.53
CA PRO A 63 -18.10 1.80 -17.27
C PRO A 63 -18.74 0.74 -16.36
N LEU A 64 -18.11 0.38 -15.24
CA LEU A 64 -18.71 -0.47 -14.20
C LEU A 64 -19.99 0.15 -13.64
N LEU A 65 -19.94 1.41 -13.20
CA LEU A 65 -21.10 2.13 -12.66
C LEU A 65 -22.20 2.32 -13.71
N HIS A 66 -21.83 2.73 -14.93
CA HIS A 66 -22.75 2.84 -16.06
C HIS A 66 -23.50 1.53 -16.30
N ARG A 67 -22.78 0.40 -16.37
CA ARG A 67 -23.35 -0.91 -16.69
C ARG A 67 -24.19 -1.48 -15.57
N VAL A 68 -23.81 -1.31 -14.29
CA VAL A 68 -24.60 -1.83 -13.16
C VAL A 68 -25.87 -1.02 -12.93
N ALA A 69 -25.85 0.31 -13.12
CA ALA A 69 -27.04 1.15 -12.98
C ALA A 69 -27.92 1.23 -14.25
N GLY A 70 -27.40 0.82 -15.42
CA GLY A 70 -28.11 0.81 -16.70
C GLY A 70 -28.73 -0.54 -17.11
N ASP A 71 -28.46 -1.62 -16.37
CA ASP A 71 -28.97 -2.95 -16.70
C ASP A 71 -30.37 -3.21 -16.12
N GLU A 72 -31.38 -2.62 -16.77
CA GLU A 72 -32.81 -2.83 -16.46
C GLU A 72 -33.23 -4.31 -16.50
N SER A 73 -32.48 -5.19 -17.19
CA SER A 73 -32.81 -6.61 -17.30
C SER A 73 -32.54 -7.42 -16.03
N ARG A 74 -31.72 -6.89 -15.11
CA ARG A 74 -31.27 -7.57 -13.88
C ARG A 74 -31.36 -6.59 -12.69
N PRO A 75 -32.52 -6.46 -12.02
CA PRO A 75 -32.74 -5.42 -11.01
C PRO A 75 -31.81 -5.50 -9.79
N LEU A 76 -31.62 -4.36 -9.12
CA LEU A 76 -30.64 -4.17 -8.05
C LEU A 76 -31.18 -4.59 -6.69
N THR A 77 -31.30 -5.90 -6.48
CA THR A 77 -31.83 -6.55 -5.27
C THR A 77 -31.02 -6.33 -3.98
N GLY A 78 -29.89 -5.63 -4.04
CA GLY A 78 -28.95 -5.45 -2.94
C GLY A 78 -27.91 -6.57 -2.79
N ALA A 79 -27.95 -7.58 -3.66
CA ALA A 79 -26.82 -8.49 -3.86
C ALA A 79 -25.80 -7.85 -4.83
N PRO A 80 -24.47 -7.98 -4.59
CA PRO A 80 -23.46 -7.36 -5.46
C PRO A 80 -23.56 -7.77 -6.92
N ARG A 81 -23.51 -6.75 -7.79
CA ARG A 81 -23.49 -6.84 -9.26
C ARG A 81 -22.12 -6.56 -9.86
N ALA A 82 -21.27 -5.81 -9.15
CA ALA A 82 -19.86 -5.67 -9.51
C ALA A 82 -18.89 -5.90 -8.34
N LEU A 83 -17.71 -6.41 -8.67
CA LEU A 83 -16.59 -6.60 -7.75
C LEU A 83 -15.32 -5.96 -8.32
N VAL A 84 -14.64 -5.15 -7.51
CA VAL A 84 -13.30 -4.63 -7.78
C VAL A 84 -12.32 -5.23 -6.77
N VAL A 85 -11.31 -5.94 -7.25
CA VAL A 85 -10.27 -6.58 -6.42
C VAL A 85 -8.96 -5.80 -6.55
N VAL A 86 -8.34 -5.46 -5.42
CA VAL A 86 -7.14 -4.61 -5.33
C VAL A 86 -6.12 -5.15 -4.32
N PRO A 87 -4.81 -4.90 -4.49
CA PRO A 87 -3.75 -5.42 -3.61
C PRO A 87 -3.81 -4.91 -2.17
N THR A 88 -4.08 -3.61 -1.96
CA THR A 88 -3.92 -2.97 -0.65
C THR A 88 -5.21 -2.36 -0.11
N ARG A 89 -5.22 -2.13 1.21
CA ARG A 89 -6.37 -1.56 1.94
C ARG A 89 -6.50 -0.07 1.63
N GLU A 90 -5.35 0.55 1.41
CA GLU A 90 -5.15 1.93 1.06
C GLU A 90 -5.75 2.21 -0.34
N LEU A 91 -5.49 1.36 -1.34
CA LEU A 91 -6.15 1.43 -2.66
C LEU A 91 -7.63 1.05 -2.59
N CYS A 92 -8.00 0.07 -1.76
CA CYS A 92 -9.40 -0.32 -1.54
C CYS A 92 -10.25 0.85 -1.03
N LEU A 93 -9.71 1.67 -0.11
CA LEU A 93 -10.38 2.88 0.37
C LEU A 93 -10.43 3.97 -0.70
N GLN A 94 -9.35 4.20 -1.44
CA GLN A 94 -9.35 5.19 -2.53
C GLN A 94 -10.37 4.85 -3.63
N VAL A 95 -10.32 3.63 -4.18
CA VAL A 95 -11.24 3.19 -5.24
C VAL A 95 -12.69 3.18 -4.73
N TYR A 96 -12.91 2.90 -3.45
CA TYR A 96 -14.22 3.07 -2.82
C TYR A 96 -14.65 4.55 -2.77
N ASP A 97 -13.79 5.46 -2.32
CA ASP A 97 -14.11 6.90 -2.22
C ASP A 97 -14.37 7.49 -3.63
N ASP A 98 -13.55 7.15 -4.62
CA ASP A 98 -13.69 7.53 -6.05
C ASP A 98 -15.02 7.03 -6.64
N LEU A 99 -15.36 5.76 -6.43
CA LEU A 99 -16.61 5.17 -6.94
C LEU A 99 -17.84 5.71 -6.21
N ALA A 100 -17.78 5.91 -4.90
CA ALA A 100 -18.87 6.48 -4.12
C ALA A 100 -19.13 7.95 -4.49
N ALA A 101 -18.07 8.71 -4.82
CA ALA A 101 -18.20 10.06 -5.36
C ALA A 101 -18.85 10.04 -6.76
N ALA A 102 -18.40 9.16 -7.65
CA ALA A 102 -18.95 9.03 -9.01
C ALA A 102 -20.37 8.45 -9.06
N SER A 103 -20.78 7.64 -8.07
CA SER A 103 -22.12 7.03 -8.00
C SER A 103 -23.15 7.86 -7.23
N LYS A 104 -22.80 9.04 -6.70
CA LYS A 104 -23.63 9.81 -5.75
C LYS A 104 -25.02 10.26 -6.28
N TYR A 105 -25.21 10.24 -7.60
CA TYR A 105 -26.49 10.55 -8.27
C TYR A 105 -27.15 9.32 -8.91
N LEU A 106 -26.57 8.14 -8.79
CA LEU A 106 -27.21 6.90 -9.22
C LEU A 106 -28.19 6.42 -8.16
N THR A 107 -29.35 5.99 -8.61
CA THR A 107 -30.32 5.26 -7.79
C THR A 107 -30.41 3.81 -8.25
N ALA A 108 -31.08 2.99 -7.44
CA ALA A 108 -31.34 1.59 -7.69
C ALA A 108 -32.83 1.34 -7.51
N ASP A 109 -33.50 0.89 -8.56
CA ASP A 109 -34.86 0.37 -8.46
C ASP A 109 -34.83 -0.92 -7.61
N THR A 110 -35.77 -0.99 -6.67
CA THR A 110 -35.94 -2.10 -5.73
C THR A 110 -36.98 -3.12 -6.21
N GLY A 111 -37.66 -2.88 -7.34
CA GLY A 111 -38.85 -3.61 -7.76
C GLY A 111 -40.09 -3.27 -6.92
N THR A 112 -39.99 -2.22 -6.09
CA THR A 112 -41.10 -1.64 -5.32
C THR A 112 -41.16 -0.14 -5.62
N ALA A 113 -42.26 0.54 -5.28
CA ALA A 113 -42.50 1.94 -5.63
C ALA A 113 -41.63 2.97 -4.85
N SER A 114 -40.38 2.63 -4.56
CA SER A 114 -39.37 3.48 -3.93
C SER A 114 -37.98 3.08 -4.44
N GLU A 115 -37.33 4.01 -5.13
CA GLU A 115 -35.90 3.95 -5.41
C GLU A 115 -35.09 4.03 -4.11
N ARG A 116 -33.92 3.39 -4.09
CA ARG A 116 -32.90 3.59 -3.05
C ARG A 116 -31.63 4.19 -3.66
N PRO A 117 -30.73 4.80 -2.86
CA PRO A 117 -29.40 5.15 -3.33
C PRO A 117 -28.63 3.92 -3.84
N PHE A 118 -27.83 4.12 -4.88
CA PHE A 118 -26.83 3.15 -5.34
C PHE A 118 -25.76 2.93 -4.27
N SER A 119 -25.39 1.67 -4.00
CA SER A 119 -24.63 1.27 -2.83
C SER A 119 -23.26 0.68 -3.20
N VAL A 120 -22.19 1.39 -2.86
CA VAL A 120 -20.80 0.90 -2.94
C VAL A 120 -20.32 0.58 -1.52
N THR A 121 -19.49 -0.46 -1.31
CA THR A 121 -18.83 -0.69 -0.01
C THR A 121 -17.38 -1.19 -0.16
N SER A 122 -16.52 -0.82 0.79
CA SER A 122 -15.14 -1.31 0.91
C SER A 122 -15.05 -2.52 1.85
N ILE A 123 -14.32 -3.56 1.43
CA ILE A 123 -14.16 -4.84 2.12
C ILE A 123 -12.69 -5.23 2.20
N TYR A 124 -12.09 -4.99 3.37
CA TYR A 124 -10.64 -5.15 3.55
C TYR A 124 -10.24 -5.61 4.96
N GLY A 125 -9.10 -6.30 5.04
CA GLY A 125 -8.56 -6.84 6.29
C GLY A 125 -8.07 -5.76 7.26
N GLY A 126 -7.82 -6.13 8.53
CA GLY A 126 -7.36 -5.19 9.56
C GLY A 126 -8.46 -4.29 10.15
N ARG A 127 -9.71 -4.44 9.69
CA ARG A 127 -10.93 -3.96 10.35
C ARG A 127 -11.75 -5.14 10.88
N PRO A 128 -12.62 -4.93 11.90
CA PRO A 128 -13.58 -5.94 12.36
C PRO A 128 -14.47 -6.47 11.21
N TYR A 129 -15.08 -7.63 11.41
CA TYR A 129 -15.94 -8.25 10.41
C TYR A 129 -17.35 -7.66 10.42
N GLU A 130 -17.86 -7.38 11.62
CA GLU A 130 -19.25 -7.03 11.89
C GLU A 130 -19.74 -5.82 11.09
N PRO A 131 -19.00 -4.69 10.95
CA PRO A 131 -19.46 -3.56 10.14
C PRO A 131 -19.52 -3.86 8.63
N GLN A 132 -18.63 -4.73 8.13
CA GLN A 132 -18.61 -5.14 6.71
C GLN A 132 -19.77 -6.12 6.43
N ILE A 133 -20.07 -7.03 7.38
CA ILE A 133 -21.22 -7.92 7.33
C ILE A 133 -22.54 -7.12 7.45
N GLU A 134 -22.59 -6.09 8.29
CA GLU A 134 -23.76 -5.21 8.42
C GLU A 134 -24.00 -4.39 7.14
N ALA A 135 -22.94 -3.89 6.49
CA ALA A 135 -23.04 -3.24 5.19
C ALA A 135 -23.60 -4.19 4.12
N LEU A 136 -23.04 -5.39 3.98
CA LEU A 136 -23.54 -6.42 3.05
C LEU A 136 -25.01 -6.78 3.30
N ARG A 137 -25.44 -6.86 4.56
CA ARG A 137 -26.84 -7.14 4.95
C ARG A 137 -27.82 -5.99 4.66
N LYS A 138 -27.34 -4.75 4.49
CA LYS A 138 -28.17 -3.60 4.11
C LYS A 138 -28.43 -3.49 2.60
N GLY A 139 -27.65 -4.21 1.80
CA GLY A 139 -27.70 -4.16 0.34
C GLY A 139 -26.53 -3.36 -0.24
N VAL A 140 -25.78 -3.99 -1.14
CA VAL A 140 -24.60 -3.44 -1.82
C VAL A 140 -24.62 -3.85 -3.29
N ASP A 141 -24.45 -2.88 -4.19
CA ASP A 141 -24.42 -3.09 -5.64
C ASP A 141 -22.99 -3.31 -6.14
N VAL A 142 -22.02 -2.61 -5.54
CA VAL A 142 -20.60 -2.68 -5.91
C VAL A 142 -19.73 -2.90 -4.68
N VAL A 143 -18.93 -3.96 -4.71
CA VAL A 143 -17.93 -4.25 -3.68
C VAL A 143 -16.54 -3.89 -4.20
N VAL A 144 -15.78 -3.13 -3.42
CA VAL A 144 -14.32 -2.93 -3.61
C VAL A 144 -13.62 -3.69 -2.49
N GLY A 145 -12.57 -4.47 -2.76
CA GLY A 145 -11.92 -5.21 -1.68
C GLY A 145 -10.58 -5.87 -1.94
N THR A 146 -9.95 -6.28 -0.84
CA THR A 146 -8.65 -6.99 -0.84
C THR A 146 -8.88 -8.51 -0.83
N PRO A 147 -8.15 -9.31 -1.66
CA PRO A 147 -8.40 -10.74 -1.88
C PRO A 147 -8.77 -11.57 -0.64
N GLY A 148 -7.91 -11.63 0.38
CA GLY A 148 -8.15 -12.48 1.55
C GLY A 148 -9.49 -12.20 2.27
N ARG A 149 -9.83 -10.93 2.52
CA ARG A 149 -11.10 -10.58 3.20
C ARG A 149 -12.33 -10.78 2.33
N LEU A 150 -12.22 -10.63 1.01
CA LEU A 150 -13.29 -10.98 0.07
C LEU A 150 -13.56 -12.49 0.12
N LEU A 151 -12.49 -13.29 0.05
CA LEU A 151 -12.57 -14.74 0.10
C LEU A 151 -13.11 -15.25 1.45
N ASP A 152 -12.65 -14.69 2.58
CA ASP A 152 -13.16 -14.99 3.92
C ASP A 152 -14.69 -14.83 4.00
N LEU A 153 -15.20 -13.67 3.57
CA LEU A 153 -16.62 -13.34 3.64
C LEU A 153 -17.47 -14.14 2.63
N ALA A 154 -16.90 -14.52 1.48
CA ALA A 154 -17.57 -15.40 0.52
C ALA A 154 -17.67 -16.83 1.06
N GLN A 155 -16.61 -17.37 1.67
CA GLN A 155 -16.62 -18.69 2.31
C GLN A 155 -17.56 -18.75 3.53
N GLN A 156 -17.74 -17.64 4.25
CA GLN A 156 -18.73 -17.49 5.32
C GLN A 156 -20.17 -17.29 4.81
N GLY A 157 -20.40 -17.23 3.49
CA GLY A 157 -21.71 -16.99 2.88
C GLY A 157 -22.25 -15.56 3.08
N HIS A 158 -21.44 -14.64 3.58
CA HIS A 158 -21.81 -13.24 3.81
C HIS A 158 -21.69 -12.38 2.56
N LEU A 159 -20.70 -12.67 1.69
CA LEU A 159 -20.53 -12.04 0.38
C LEU A 159 -21.01 -12.99 -0.73
N GLN A 160 -22.04 -12.58 -1.46
CA GLN A 160 -22.59 -13.34 -2.59
C GLN A 160 -21.96 -12.90 -3.90
N LEU A 161 -21.35 -13.83 -4.64
CA LEU A 161 -20.56 -13.56 -5.86
C LEU A 161 -21.19 -14.12 -7.15
N GLY A 162 -22.12 -15.08 -7.05
CA GLY A 162 -22.81 -15.67 -8.20
C GLY A 162 -23.80 -14.73 -8.92
N GLY A 163 -23.99 -13.50 -8.44
CA GLY A 163 -24.85 -12.48 -9.05
C GLY A 163 -24.13 -11.47 -9.95
N LEU A 164 -22.79 -11.51 -10.00
CA LEU A 164 -21.98 -10.50 -10.69
C LEU A 164 -22.24 -10.42 -12.20
N SER A 165 -21.94 -9.25 -12.77
CA SER A 165 -21.91 -8.98 -14.22
C SER A 165 -20.71 -8.15 -14.65
N VAL A 166 -19.97 -7.55 -13.70
CA VAL A 166 -18.70 -6.87 -13.93
C VAL A 166 -17.71 -7.30 -12.85
N LEU A 167 -16.49 -7.64 -13.26
CA LEU A 167 -15.37 -7.90 -12.36
C LEU A 167 -14.15 -7.11 -12.82
N VAL A 168 -13.48 -6.47 -11.86
CA VAL A 168 -12.25 -5.71 -12.09
C VAL A 168 -11.13 -6.27 -11.21
N LEU A 169 -9.95 -6.43 -11.79
CA LEU A 169 -8.68 -6.60 -11.08
C LEU A 169 -7.82 -5.37 -11.38
N ASP A 170 -7.40 -4.59 -10.38
CA ASP A 170 -6.45 -3.48 -10.55
C ASP A 170 -5.19 -3.70 -9.72
N GLU A 171 -4.05 -3.27 -10.26
CA GLU A 171 -2.69 -3.54 -9.78
C GLU A 171 -2.48 -5.06 -9.59
N ALA A 172 -2.83 -5.81 -10.64
CA ALA A 172 -2.79 -7.27 -10.68
C ALA A 172 -1.37 -7.84 -10.53
N ASP A 173 -0.36 -7.13 -11.01
CA ASP A 173 1.05 -7.39 -10.76
C ASP A 173 1.46 -7.15 -9.29
N GLU A 174 1.02 -6.07 -8.65
CA GLU A 174 1.19 -5.92 -7.19
C GLU A 174 0.47 -7.05 -6.41
N MET A 175 -0.65 -7.57 -6.92
CA MET A 175 -1.30 -8.75 -6.32
C MET A 175 -0.52 -10.06 -6.51
N LEU A 176 0.32 -10.18 -7.55
CA LEU A 176 1.30 -11.26 -7.69
C LEU A 176 2.46 -11.07 -6.71
N ASP A 177 3.04 -9.87 -6.61
CA ASP A 177 4.15 -9.56 -5.68
C ASP A 177 3.79 -9.87 -4.22
N LEU A 178 2.53 -9.60 -3.83
CA LEU A 178 2.00 -9.85 -2.49
C LEU A 178 1.53 -11.30 -2.29
N GLY A 179 1.62 -12.15 -3.32
CA GLY A 179 1.30 -13.57 -3.26
C GLY A 179 -0.20 -13.92 -3.28
N PHE A 180 -1.07 -12.99 -3.70
CA PHE A 180 -2.53 -13.16 -3.63
C PHE A 180 -3.15 -13.94 -4.79
N LEU A 181 -2.42 -14.28 -5.87
CA LEU A 181 -2.99 -14.99 -7.03
C LEU A 181 -3.83 -16.24 -6.66
N PRO A 182 -3.42 -17.13 -5.73
CA PRO A 182 -4.23 -18.30 -5.37
C PRO A 182 -5.61 -17.95 -4.79
N ASP A 183 -5.71 -16.81 -4.09
CA ASP A 183 -6.97 -16.32 -3.53
C ASP A 183 -7.81 -15.56 -4.56
N ILE A 184 -7.16 -14.84 -5.49
CA ILE A 184 -7.85 -14.24 -6.65
C ILE A 184 -8.49 -15.33 -7.50
N GLU A 185 -7.75 -16.38 -7.87
CA GLU A 185 -8.34 -17.49 -8.62
C GLU A 185 -9.50 -18.17 -7.87
N ARG A 186 -9.43 -18.28 -6.53
CA ARG A 186 -10.53 -18.81 -5.71
C ARG A 186 -11.75 -17.89 -5.77
N ILE A 187 -11.56 -16.57 -5.74
CA ILE A 187 -12.63 -15.57 -5.93
C ILE A 187 -13.23 -15.72 -7.33
N LEU A 188 -12.41 -15.76 -8.38
CA LEU A 188 -12.87 -15.87 -9.77
C LEU A 188 -13.73 -17.13 -9.99
N ARG A 189 -13.33 -18.27 -9.42
CA ARG A 189 -14.10 -19.54 -9.42
C ARG A 189 -15.42 -19.50 -8.62
N LEU A 190 -15.74 -18.39 -7.94
CA LEU A 190 -17.02 -18.14 -7.28
C LEU A 190 -17.89 -17.11 -8.04
N THR A 191 -17.43 -16.62 -9.20
CA THR A 191 -18.14 -15.66 -10.05
C THR A 191 -18.70 -16.34 -11.32
N PRO A 192 -19.76 -15.81 -11.95
CA PRO A 192 -20.27 -16.33 -13.22
C PRO A 192 -19.26 -16.16 -14.35
N ASP A 193 -19.21 -17.11 -15.30
CA ASP A 193 -18.40 -16.97 -16.51
C ASP A 193 -18.95 -15.90 -17.46
N ASP A 194 -20.28 -15.76 -17.53
CA ASP A 194 -20.97 -14.68 -18.26
C ASP A 194 -20.99 -13.37 -17.46
N ARG A 195 -19.83 -12.72 -17.43
CA ARG A 195 -19.60 -11.39 -16.84
C ARG A 195 -18.56 -10.64 -17.68
N GLN A 196 -18.63 -9.31 -17.69
CA GLN A 196 -17.53 -8.50 -18.18
C GLN A 196 -16.36 -8.57 -17.19
N SER A 197 -15.14 -8.84 -17.68
CA SER A 197 -13.91 -8.81 -16.89
C SER A 197 -12.94 -7.75 -17.41
N MET A 198 -12.45 -6.88 -16.52
CA MET A 198 -11.44 -5.87 -16.81
C MET A 198 -10.21 -6.08 -15.94
N LEU A 199 -9.01 -6.04 -16.52
CA LEU A 199 -7.74 -6.20 -15.81
C LEU A 199 -6.85 -4.99 -16.05
N PHE A 200 -6.40 -4.36 -14.97
CA PHE A 200 -5.49 -3.21 -14.99
C PHE A 200 -4.21 -3.55 -14.23
N SER A 201 -3.07 -3.20 -14.83
CA SER A 201 -1.73 -3.63 -14.39
C SER A 201 -0.67 -2.71 -14.99
N ALA A 202 0.45 -2.47 -14.32
CA ALA A 202 1.57 -1.72 -14.93
C ALA A 202 2.39 -2.64 -15.85
N THR A 203 2.65 -3.85 -15.36
CA THR A 203 3.38 -4.92 -16.03
C THR A 203 2.46 -6.10 -16.36
N MET A 204 2.88 -6.99 -17.25
CA MET A 204 2.13 -8.20 -17.64
C MET A 204 3.06 -9.43 -17.64
N PRO A 205 3.50 -9.93 -16.47
CA PRO A 205 4.29 -11.15 -16.39
C PRO A 205 3.43 -12.40 -16.65
N ASP A 206 4.06 -13.53 -16.97
CA ASP A 206 3.38 -14.76 -17.39
C ASP A 206 2.23 -15.26 -16.48
N PRO A 207 2.29 -15.15 -15.13
CA PRO A 207 1.17 -15.51 -14.27
C PRO A 207 -0.08 -14.64 -14.50
N ILE A 208 0.10 -13.35 -14.77
CA ILE A 208 -1.00 -12.41 -15.04
C ILE A 208 -1.56 -12.64 -16.45
N ILE A 209 -0.71 -12.91 -17.43
CA ILE A 209 -1.14 -13.32 -18.78
C ILE A 209 -1.93 -14.64 -18.72
N THR A 210 -1.49 -15.59 -17.89
CA THR A 210 -2.18 -16.87 -17.70
C THR A 210 -3.54 -16.67 -17.04
N LEU A 211 -3.60 -15.93 -15.93
CA LEU A 211 -4.86 -15.63 -15.25
C LEU A 211 -5.87 -14.93 -16.18
N ALA A 212 -5.40 -13.96 -16.97
CA ALA A 212 -6.24 -13.29 -17.98
C ALA A 212 -6.80 -14.28 -19.02
N ARG A 213 -5.96 -15.16 -19.57
CA ARG A 213 -6.37 -16.20 -20.55
C ARG A 213 -7.31 -17.24 -19.98
N THR A 214 -7.29 -17.50 -18.67
CA THR A 214 -8.14 -18.49 -18.01
C THR A 214 -9.50 -17.94 -17.61
N PHE A 215 -9.60 -16.65 -17.27
CA PHE A 215 -10.81 -16.08 -16.65
C PHE A 215 -11.45 -14.90 -17.40
N MET A 216 -10.95 -14.51 -18.58
CA MET A 216 -11.49 -13.42 -19.40
C MET A 216 -11.84 -13.91 -20.82
N ASN A 217 -12.90 -13.37 -21.41
CA ASN A 217 -13.39 -13.77 -22.73
C ASN A 217 -12.85 -12.86 -23.84
N GLN A 218 -11.87 -13.35 -24.61
CA GLN A 218 -11.23 -12.63 -25.72
C GLN A 218 -10.83 -11.16 -25.40
N PRO A 219 -10.13 -10.89 -24.28
CA PRO A 219 -9.90 -9.53 -23.80
C PRO A 219 -9.08 -8.69 -24.78
N THR A 220 -9.53 -7.46 -25.04
CA THR A 220 -8.78 -6.49 -25.85
C THR A 220 -7.65 -5.88 -25.04
N HIS A 221 -6.39 -6.06 -25.46
CA HIS A 221 -5.23 -5.49 -24.77
C HIS A 221 -4.93 -4.07 -25.26
N ILE A 222 -5.04 -3.11 -24.34
CA ILE A 222 -4.88 -1.68 -24.56
C ILE A 222 -3.65 -1.21 -23.79
N ARG A 223 -2.77 -0.46 -24.47
CA ARG A 223 -1.60 0.20 -23.88
C ARG A 223 -1.77 1.70 -24.04
N ALA A 224 -1.72 2.45 -22.94
CA ALA A 224 -1.71 3.93 -23.00
C ALA A 224 -0.35 4.48 -23.46
N GLU A 225 0.70 3.68 -23.32
CA GLU A 225 2.09 4.03 -23.62
C GLU A 225 2.51 3.53 -25.00
N ALA A 226 3.38 4.31 -25.66
CA ALA A 226 4.00 3.89 -26.91
C ALA A 226 5.02 2.75 -26.65
N PRO A 227 5.28 1.83 -27.60
CA PRO A 227 6.22 0.72 -27.41
C PRO A 227 7.68 1.08 -27.05
N HIS A 228 8.02 2.38 -27.06
CA HIS A 228 9.37 2.92 -26.83
C HIS A 228 9.40 4.15 -25.90
N SER A 229 8.32 4.46 -25.16
CA SER A 229 8.39 5.50 -24.11
C SER A 229 9.25 5.04 -22.94
N ALA A 230 10.03 5.94 -22.34
CA ALA A 230 10.90 5.63 -21.21
C ALA A 230 10.11 5.04 -20.04
N ALA A 231 10.69 4.07 -19.32
CA ALA A 231 10.04 3.39 -18.20
C ALA A 231 9.85 4.29 -16.96
N THR A 232 10.46 5.48 -16.95
CA THR A 232 10.32 6.52 -15.94
C THR A 232 9.44 7.67 -16.47
N HIS A 233 9.15 8.70 -15.67
CA HIS A 233 8.37 9.85 -16.16
C HIS A 233 9.31 10.92 -16.73
N ASP A 234 9.07 11.35 -17.97
CA ASP A 234 9.83 12.43 -18.64
C ASP A 234 9.76 13.78 -17.86
N THR A 235 8.78 13.93 -16.98
CA THR A 235 8.59 15.08 -16.07
C THR A 235 9.35 14.98 -14.74
N THR A 236 10.04 13.88 -14.48
CA THR A 236 10.75 13.63 -13.21
C THR A 236 12.27 13.67 -13.39
N GLU A 237 12.91 14.70 -12.85
CA GLU A 237 14.38 14.80 -12.76
C GLU A 237 14.90 13.72 -11.81
N GLN A 238 15.97 13.01 -12.21
CA GLN A 238 16.44 11.80 -11.55
C GLN A 238 17.92 11.91 -11.19
N PHE A 239 18.22 11.82 -9.90
CA PHE A 239 19.56 11.94 -9.32
C PHE A 239 19.95 10.65 -8.59
N ALA A 240 21.22 10.27 -8.67
CA ALA A 240 21.78 9.14 -7.94
C ALA A 240 23.12 9.53 -7.30
N TYR A 241 23.28 9.19 -6.02
CA TYR A 241 24.45 9.55 -5.21
C TYR A 241 24.94 8.33 -4.42
N ARG A 242 26.26 8.10 -4.42
CA ARG A 242 26.90 7.12 -3.54
C ARG A 242 27.14 7.77 -2.18
N ALA A 243 26.35 7.39 -1.18
CA ALA A 243 26.30 8.05 0.13
C ALA A 243 26.30 7.02 1.27
N HIS A 244 27.09 7.27 2.32
CA HIS A 244 27.33 6.28 3.38
C HIS A 244 26.22 6.28 4.44
N ALA A 245 25.78 5.09 4.88
CA ALA A 245 24.69 4.89 5.85
C ALA A 245 24.66 5.80 7.09
N LEU A 246 25.84 6.25 7.59
CA LEU A 246 25.95 7.17 8.73
C LEU A 246 25.61 8.63 8.37
N ASP A 247 25.93 9.08 7.16
CA ASP A 247 25.72 10.46 6.69
C ASP A 247 24.36 10.64 5.98
N LYS A 248 23.74 9.56 5.46
CA LYS A 248 22.42 9.61 4.79
C LYS A 248 21.34 10.38 5.60
N SER A 249 21.36 10.36 6.94
CA SER A 249 20.39 11.14 7.76
C SER A 249 20.65 12.65 7.73
N GLU A 250 21.91 13.07 7.66
CA GLU A 250 22.33 14.48 7.54
C GLU A 250 22.09 14.98 6.11
N LEU A 251 22.51 14.20 5.11
CA LEU A 251 22.29 14.46 3.69
C LEU A 251 20.81 14.66 3.36
N VAL A 252 19.94 13.73 3.78
CA VAL A 252 18.48 13.86 3.59
C VAL A 252 17.91 15.07 4.31
N SER A 253 18.45 15.45 5.47
CA SER A 253 17.99 16.66 6.18
C SER A 253 18.28 17.93 5.39
N ARG A 254 19.39 17.99 4.63
CA ARG A 254 19.72 19.13 3.76
C ARG A 254 18.89 19.12 2.47
N ILE A 255 18.70 17.94 1.85
CA ILE A 255 17.78 17.75 0.71
C ILE A 255 16.34 18.18 1.07
N LEU A 256 15.89 17.95 2.31
CA LEU A 256 14.59 18.40 2.80
C LEU A 256 14.47 19.93 2.98
N GLN A 257 15.49 20.71 2.60
CA GLN A 257 15.50 22.17 2.55
C GLN A 257 15.66 22.72 1.12
N SER A 258 15.68 21.87 0.08
CA SER A 258 15.72 22.27 -1.34
C SER A 258 14.65 23.30 -1.72
N ALA A 259 15.01 24.26 -2.56
CA ALA A 259 14.08 25.22 -3.13
C ALA A 259 12.94 24.51 -3.88
N GLY A 260 11.70 25.00 -3.71
CA GLY A 260 10.51 24.38 -4.34
C GLY A 260 10.02 23.07 -3.71
N ARG A 261 10.72 22.50 -2.72
CA ARG A 261 10.34 21.23 -2.08
C ARG A 261 9.04 21.35 -1.26
N GLY A 262 7.96 20.81 -1.83
CA GLY A 262 6.67 20.58 -1.16
C GLY A 262 6.64 19.24 -0.42
N ALA A 263 5.55 18.48 -0.61
CA ALA A 263 5.42 17.14 -0.01
C ALA A 263 6.51 16.19 -0.52
N THR A 264 7.08 15.39 0.39
CA THR A 264 8.21 14.49 0.12
C THR A 264 7.93 13.07 0.62
N MET A 265 8.11 12.06 -0.23
CA MET A 265 8.07 10.63 0.16
C MET A 265 9.49 10.06 0.27
N ILE A 266 9.78 9.33 1.35
CA ILE A 266 11.08 8.72 1.60
C ILE A 266 10.93 7.20 1.70
N PHE A 267 11.50 6.47 0.75
CA PHE A 267 11.40 5.01 0.68
C PHE A 267 12.58 4.32 1.36
N THR A 268 12.28 3.29 2.14
CA THR A 268 13.23 2.48 2.91
C THR A 268 12.93 0.98 2.77
N ARG A 269 13.97 0.13 2.83
CA ARG A 269 13.83 -1.33 2.65
C ARG A 269 13.10 -2.01 3.81
N THR A 270 13.22 -1.49 5.04
CA THR A 270 12.70 -2.15 6.24
C THR A 270 11.89 -1.24 7.14
N LYS A 271 10.87 -1.81 7.79
CA LYS A 271 10.04 -1.13 8.80
C LYS A 271 10.85 -0.53 9.96
N ARG A 272 11.99 -1.14 10.31
CA ARG A 272 12.93 -0.61 11.31
C ARG A 272 13.65 0.63 10.79
N THR A 273 14.09 0.62 9.53
CA THR A 273 14.67 1.80 8.86
C THR A 273 13.65 2.92 8.78
N ALA A 274 12.42 2.64 8.35
CA ALA A 274 11.34 3.63 8.25
C ALA A 274 11.09 4.36 9.57
N GLN A 275 10.92 3.61 10.68
CA GLN A 275 10.70 4.22 11.98
C GLN A 275 11.93 4.96 12.51
N LYS A 276 13.15 4.45 12.25
CA LYS A 276 14.41 5.12 12.61
C LYS A 276 14.53 6.48 11.91
N VAL A 277 14.43 6.51 10.58
CA VAL A 277 14.58 7.75 9.78
C VAL A 277 13.48 8.75 10.12
N SER A 278 12.24 8.28 10.36
CA SER A 278 11.14 9.15 10.82
C SER A 278 11.40 9.76 12.21
N ASP A 279 11.97 9.00 13.14
CA ASP A 279 12.35 9.52 14.46
C ASP A 279 13.53 10.50 14.39
N GLU A 280 14.59 10.18 13.64
CA GLU A 280 15.76 11.06 13.45
C GLU A 280 15.36 12.39 12.79
N LEU A 281 14.53 12.36 11.74
CA LEU A 281 14.01 13.58 11.10
C LEU A 281 13.05 14.37 12.01
N ALA A 282 12.28 13.70 12.87
CA ALA A 282 11.44 14.38 13.86
C ALA A 282 12.31 15.09 14.91
N GLU A 283 13.37 14.45 15.40
CA GLU A 283 14.33 15.03 16.35
C GLU A 283 15.11 16.20 15.75
N ARG A 284 15.38 16.18 14.44
CA ARG A 284 15.94 17.29 13.64
C ARG A 284 14.93 18.39 13.27
N GLY A 285 13.67 18.26 13.71
CA GLY A 285 12.65 19.32 13.62
C GLY A 285 11.73 19.29 12.40
N PHE A 286 11.78 18.27 11.54
CA PHE A 286 10.90 18.14 10.36
C PHE A 286 9.47 17.70 10.75
N LYS A 287 8.46 18.02 9.91
CA LYS A 287 7.10 17.48 10.09
C LYS A 287 7.01 16.12 9.40
N VAL A 288 7.43 15.07 10.09
CA VAL A 288 7.54 13.72 9.53
C VAL A 288 6.66 12.70 10.25
N ASP A 289 6.12 11.75 9.48
CA ASP A 289 5.52 10.51 9.97
C ASP A 289 6.02 9.28 9.19
N ALA A 290 5.69 8.08 9.68
CA ALA A 290 6.06 6.81 9.06
C ALA A 290 4.83 5.97 8.68
N VAL A 291 4.94 5.20 7.59
CA VAL A 291 3.95 4.17 7.19
C VAL A 291 4.67 2.87 6.83
N HIS A 292 4.48 1.84 7.65
CA HIS A 292 5.18 0.56 7.51
C HIS A 292 4.37 -0.62 8.08
N GLY A 293 4.83 -1.85 7.81
CA GLY A 293 4.23 -3.13 8.24
C GLY A 293 3.57 -3.11 9.63
N ASP A 294 4.34 -2.79 10.68
CA ASP A 294 3.93 -2.92 12.09
C ASP A 294 2.89 -1.89 12.58
N LEU A 295 2.47 -0.93 11.75
CA LEU A 295 1.40 0.00 12.13
C LEU A 295 0.02 -0.62 11.87
N GLY A 296 -0.80 -0.66 12.93
CA GLY A 296 -2.23 -0.99 12.84
C GLY A 296 -3.00 0.02 11.98
N GLN A 297 -4.13 -0.42 11.40
CA GLN A 297 -4.76 0.29 10.27
C GLN A 297 -5.09 1.76 10.56
N GLY A 298 -5.72 2.06 11.70
CA GLY A 298 -6.06 3.44 12.08
C GLY A 298 -4.84 4.35 12.31
N ALA A 299 -3.66 3.81 12.60
CA ALA A 299 -2.41 4.57 12.68
C ALA A 299 -1.87 4.90 11.27
N ARG A 300 -1.96 3.96 10.32
CA ARG A 300 -1.61 4.19 8.91
C ARG A 300 -2.51 5.25 8.30
N GLU A 301 -3.84 5.06 8.37
CA GLU A 301 -4.82 6.01 7.86
C GLU A 301 -4.61 7.43 8.43
N LYS A 302 -4.25 7.53 9.71
CA LYS A 302 -3.94 8.82 10.35
C LYS A 302 -2.68 9.45 9.77
N ALA A 303 -1.59 8.71 9.59
CA ALA A 303 -0.35 9.22 8.98
C ALA A 303 -0.59 9.67 7.53
N LEU A 304 -1.29 8.86 6.73
CA LEU A 304 -1.65 9.19 5.35
C LEU A 304 -2.55 10.44 5.28
N LYS A 305 -3.56 10.53 6.14
CA LYS A 305 -4.40 11.74 6.24
C LYS A 305 -3.59 12.96 6.66
N SER A 306 -2.66 12.83 7.61
CA SER A 306 -1.77 13.92 8.02
C SER A 306 -0.85 14.39 6.89
N PHE A 307 -0.40 13.50 6.00
CA PHE A 307 0.41 13.85 4.84
C PHE A 307 -0.42 14.52 3.73
N ARG A 308 -1.55 13.91 3.32
CA ARG A 308 -2.50 14.49 2.35
C ARG A 308 -3.04 15.87 2.74
N THR A 309 -3.07 16.18 4.05
CA THR A 309 -3.53 17.48 4.57
C THR A 309 -2.39 18.47 4.87
N GLY A 310 -1.14 18.16 4.55
CA GLY A 310 0.03 19.03 4.80
C GLY A 310 0.37 19.26 6.28
N ALA A 311 -0.26 18.50 7.20
CA ALA A 311 0.05 18.53 8.62
C ALA A 311 1.43 17.91 8.91
N VAL A 312 1.84 16.93 8.08
CA VAL A 312 3.23 16.50 7.86
C VAL A 312 3.59 16.70 6.39
N ASP A 313 4.83 17.10 6.12
CA ASP A 313 5.34 17.35 4.76
C ASP A 313 6.38 16.30 4.31
N VAL A 314 6.71 15.36 5.20
CA VAL A 314 7.57 14.20 4.91
C VAL A 314 6.87 12.91 5.35
N LEU A 315 6.82 11.91 4.47
CA LEU A 315 6.29 10.58 4.75
C LEU A 315 7.35 9.51 4.49
N VAL A 316 7.81 8.83 5.56
CA VAL A 316 8.79 7.72 5.44
C VAL A 316 8.05 6.39 5.31
N ALA A 317 8.31 5.62 4.26
CA ALA A 317 7.58 4.40 3.96
C ALA A 317 8.48 3.20 3.64
N THR A 318 7.86 2.02 3.68
CA THR A 318 8.38 0.78 3.06
C THR A 318 7.51 0.41 1.88
N ASP A 319 8.07 -0.18 0.82
CA ASP A 319 7.37 -0.53 -0.43
C ASP A 319 5.99 -1.18 -0.22
N VAL A 320 5.93 -2.26 0.56
CA VAL A 320 4.69 -3.01 0.89
C VAL A 320 3.62 -2.17 1.61
N ALA A 321 3.99 -1.05 2.22
CA ALA A 321 3.08 -0.12 2.88
C ALA A 321 2.85 1.18 2.08
N ALA A 322 3.54 1.34 0.94
CA ALA A 322 3.36 2.44 -0.01
C ALA A 322 2.63 2.04 -1.30
N ARG A 323 2.63 0.74 -1.62
CA ARG A 323 1.78 0.08 -2.62
C ARG A 323 0.32 0.52 -2.49
N GLY A 324 -0.29 0.90 -3.60
CA GLY A 324 -1.67 1.40 -3.63
C GLY A 324 -1.97 2.65 -2.79
N ILE A 325 -0.98 3.44 -2.33
CA ILE A 325 -1.28 4.82 -1.87
C ILE A 325 -1.21 5.77 -3.08
N ASP A 326 -2.33 6.44 -3.36
CA ASP A 326 -2.29 7.72 -4.07
C ASP A 326 -2.24 8.90 -3.09
N ILE A 327 -1.29 9.79 -3.40
CA ILE A 327 -1.07 11.09 -2.79
C ILE A 327 -0.67 11.99 -3.97
N ASP A 328 -1.56 12.90 -4.35
CA ASP A 328 -1.24 13.97 -5.28
C ASP A 328 -0.13 14.89 -4.72
N ASP A 329 0.57 15.59 -5.61
CA ASP A 329 1.47 16.70 -5.28
C ASP A 329 2.69 16.35 -4.39
N VAL A 330 3.11 15.08 -4.39
CA VAL A 330 4.46 14.70 -3.97
C VAL A 330 5.45 15.32 -4.97
N THR A 331 6.19 16.34 -4.53
CA THR A 331 7.21 17.03 -5.33
C THR A 331 8.53 16.28 -5.38
N HIS A 332 8.85 15.55 -4.31
CA HIS A 332 10.15 14.90 -4.11
C HIS A 332 9.97 13.44 -3.66
N VAL A 333 10.72 12.53 -4.29
CA VAL A 333 10.86 11.13 -3.90
C VAL A 333 12.32 10.86 -3.54
N ILE A 334 12.56 10.30 -2.35
CA ILE A 334 13.91 9.95 -1.88
C ILE A 334 14.00 8.45 -1.63
N ASN A 335 14.75 7.73 -2.45
CA ASN A 335 15.17 6.37 -2.18
C ASN A 335 16.33 6.41 -1.16
N TYR A 336 16.02 6.31 0.14
CA TYR A 336 17.02 6.27 1.21
C TYR A 336 17.92 5.02 1.13
N GLN A 337 17.36 3.95 0.56
CA GLN A 337 18.05 2.72 0.22
C GLN A 337 17.67 2.35 -1.23
N CYS A 338 18.63 1.84 -1.99
CA CYS A 338 18.40 1.35 -3.35
C CYS A 338 17.20 0.36 -3.37
N PRO A 339 16.24 0.48 -4.31
CA PRO A 339 15.17 -0.53 -4.45
C PRO A 339 15.73 -1.93 -4.75
N GLU A 340 14.90 -2.97 -4.72
CA GLU A 340 15.37 -4.34 -4.98
C GLU A 340 15.58 -4.63 -6.48
N ASP A 341 14.78 -3.99 -7.33
CA ASP A 341 14.69 -4.19 -8.78
C ASP A 341 14.20 -2.92 -9.48
N GLU A 342 14.14 -2.96 -10.82
CA GLU A 342 13.77 -1.81 -11.64
C GLU A 342 12.27 -1.48 -11.61
N GLN A 343 11.40 -2.46 -11.36
CA GLN A 343 9.95 -2.22 -11.23
C GLN A 343 9.66 -1.47 -9.93
N ALA A 344 10.30 -1.88 -8.84
CA ALA A 344 10.29 -1.17 -7.57
C ALA A 344 10.84 0.26 -7.71
N TYR A 345 11.90 0.49 -8.50
CA TYR A 345 12.36 1.85 -8.80
C TYR A 345 11.26 2.69 -9.46
N VAL A 346 10.66 2.21 -10.55
CA VAL A 346 9.58 2.90 -11.27
C VAL A 346 8.36 3.16 -10.38
N HIS A 347 7.90 2.17 -9.61
CA HIS A 347 6.75 2.30 -8.71
C HIS A 347 6.96 3.30 -7.56
N ARG A 348 8.21 3.52 -7.13
CA ARG A 348 8.58 4.54 -6.15
C ARG A 348 8.66 5.94 -6.77
N ILE A 349 9.40 6.12 -7.86
CA ILE A 349 9.57 7.46 -8.45
C ILE A 349 8.30 7.96 -9.14
N GLY A 350 7.45 7.05 -9.64
CA GLY A 350 6.11 7.34 -10.16
C GLY A 350 5.09 7.83 -9.12
N ARG A 351 5.52 8.21 -7.90
CA ARG A 351 4.71 9.02 -6.97
C ARG A 351 4.87 10.53 -7.22
N THR A 352 5.94 10.97 -7.90
CA THR A 352 6.12 12.36 -8.35
C THR A 352 5.99 12.47 -9.88
N GLY A 353 6.02 13.70 -10.44
CA GLY A 353 5.86 13.95 -11.88
C GLY A 353 4.43 13.77 -12.43
N ARG A 354 3.43 13.66 -11.54
CA ARG A 354 2.03 13.34 -11.89
C ARG A 354 1.24 14.55 -12.41
N ALA A 355 0.15 14.27 -13.13
CA ALA A 355 -0.84 15.26 -13.58
C ALA A 355 -0.26 16.51 -14.30
N GLY A 356 0.83 16.34 -15.07
CA GLY A 356 1.50 17.42 -15.80
C GLY A 356 2.41 18.31 -14.95
N LYS A 357 2.63 17.99 -13.67
CA LYS A 357 3.62 18.64 -12.80
C LYS A 357 4.98 17.98 -12.98
N THR A 358 6.05 18.75 -12.75
CA THR A 358 7.41 18.19 -12.65
C THR A 358 7.67 17.57 -11.28
N GLY A 359 8.72 16.76 -11.17
CA GLY A 359 9.10 16.07 -9.94
C GLY A 359 10.60 15.85 -9.83
N VAL A 360 11.07 15.57 -8.61
CA VAL A 360 12.48 15.26 -8.33
C VAL A 360 12.58 13.91 -7.63
N ALA A 361 13.41 13.01 -8.15
CA ALA A 361 13.65 11.67 -7.62
C ALA A 361 15.14 11.45 -7.31
N ILE A 362 15.48 11.30 -6.02
CA ILE A 362 16.86 11.20 -5.54
C ILE A 362 17.12 9.80 -4.99
N THR A 363 18.21 9.16 -5.38
CA THR A 363 18.57 7.80 -4.93
C THR A 363 19.91 7.75 -4.22
N LEU A 364 19.88 7.33 -2.95
CA LEU A 364 21.05 7.21 -2.09
C LEU A 364 21.51 5.75 -2.08
N VAL A 365 22.50 5.45 -2.91
CA VAL A 365 23.10 4.12 -3.06
C VAL A 365 24.21 3.96 -2.03
N ASP A 366 24.19 2.88 -1.24
CA ASP A 366 25.32 2.52 -0.38
C ASP A 366 26.32 1.59 -1.10
N TRP A 367 27.52 1.36 -0.54
CA TRP A 367 28.57 0.61 -1.23
C TRP A 367 28.21 -0.86 -1.50
N ASP A 368 27.40 -1.49 -0.65
CA ASP A 368 26.85 -2.84 -0.85
C ASP A 368 25.63 -2.87 -1.79
N GLU A 369 25.13 -1.70 -2.22
CA GLU A 369 23.98 -1.54 -3.10
C GLU A 369 24.38 -1.23 -4.57
N LEU A 370 25.68 -1.03 -4.85
CA LEU A 370 26.20 -0.60 -6.16
C LEU A 370 25.96 -1.60 -7.30
N GLU A 371 26.22 -2.90 -7.10
CA GLU A 371 26.00 -3.93 -8.13
C GLU A 371 24.54 -3.94 -8.59
N ARG A 372 23.62 -3.83 -7.62
CA ARG A 372 22.19 -3.79 -7.86
C ARG A 372 21.76 -2.49 -8.54
N TRP A 373 22.32 -1.35 -8.12
CA TRP A 373 22.09 -0.07 -8.80
C TRP A 373 22.50 -0.16 -10.28
N GLY A 374 23.65 -0.74 -10.59
CA GLY A 374 24.09 -0.97 -11.97
C GLY A 374 23.18 -1.90 -12.79
N MET A 375 22.43 -2.80 -12.14
CA MET A 375 21.37 -3.58 -12.83
C MET A 375 20.15 -2.70 -13.16
N ILE A 376 19.71 -1.86 -12.22
CA ILE A 376 18.56 -0.94 -12.38
C ILE A 376 18.86 0.13 -13.43
N ASP A 377 20.02 0.80 -13.33
CA ASP A 377 20.52 1.78 -14.30
C ASP A 377 20.53 1.23 -15.73
N LYS A 378 21.04 0.00 -15.89
CA LYS A 378 21.10 -0.68 -17.19
C LYS A 378 19.73 -1.13 -17.70
N ALA A 379 18.82 -1.57 -16.83
CA ALA A 379 17.49 -2.04 -17.21
C ALA A 379 16.57 -0.88 -17.65
N LEU A 380 16.72 0.30 -17.02
CA LEU A 380 15.94 1.50 -17.32
C LEU A 380 16.67 2.50 -18.24
N ASN A 381 17.95 2.26 -18.55
CA ASN A 381 18.84 3.13 -19.31
C ASN A 381 18.93 4.56 -18.71
N LEU A 382 19.24 4.67 -17.41
CA LEU A 382 19.30 5.96 -16.70
C LEU A 382 20.60 6.73 -16.99
N GLY A 383 21.71 6.04 -17.29
CA GLY A 383 22.98 6.64 -17.67
C GLY A 383 23.90 7.04 -16.51
N CYS A 384 23.65 6.55 -15.30
CA CYS A 384 24.43 6.84 -14.09
C CYS A 384 24.92 5.54 -13.40
N PRO A 385 25.74 4.68 -14.06
CA PRO A 385 26.12 3.37 -13.53
C PRO A 385 27.05 3.43 -12.30
N ASP A 386 27.85 4.49 -12.13
CA ASP A 386 28.66 4.74 -10.93
C ASP A 386 28.29 6.12 -10.33
N PRO A 387 27.37 6.16 -9.35
CA PRO A 387 26.94 7.40 -8.71
C PRO A 387 28.06 8.15 -7.99
N ALA A 388 28.06 9.48 -8.10
CA ALA A 388 29.07 10.34 -7.50
C ALA A 388 29.14 10.18 -5.98
N GLU A 389 30.36 10.09 -5.43
CA GLU A 389 30.57 9.96 -3.99
C GLU A 389 30.21 11.26 -3.26
N THR A 390 29.23 11.16 -2.38
CA THR A 390 28.46 12.30 -1.90
C THR A 390 28.30 12.24 -0.39
N TYR A 391 28.71 13.32 0.26
CA TYR A 391 28.48 13.59 1.67
C TYR A 391 27.59 14.83 1.80
N SER A 392 26.97 15.01 2.95
CA SER A 392 26.21 16.22 3.32
C SER A 392 26.99 17.54 3.19
N SER A 393 28.33 17.50 3.13
CA SER A 393 29.20 18.65 2.88
C SER A 393 29.76 18.75 1.45
N SER A 394 29.41 17.85 0.53
CA SER A 394 29.86 17.92 -0.86
C SER A 394 29.22 19.13 -1.59
N PRO A 395 29.96 19.95 -2.36
CA PRO A 395 29.38 21.16 -2.97
C PRO A 395 28.28 20.90 -4.01
N HIS A 396 28.35 19.81 -4.78
CA HIS A 396 27.49 19.60 -5.95
C HIS A 396 26.00 19.48 -5.62
N ILE A 397 25.63 18.85 -4.50
CA ILE A 397 24.22 18.73 -4.09
C ILE A 397 23.52 20.07 -3.82
N TYR A 398 24.27 21.14 -3.52
CA TYR A 398 23.69 22.47 -3.28
C TYR A 398 23.27 23.14 -4.59
N GLU A 399 24.06 22.95 -5.64
CA GLU A 399 23.78 23.45 -6.99
C GLU A 399 22.75 22.57 -7.70
N GLU A 400 22.95 21.25 -7.72
CA GLU A 400 22.10 20.26 -8.40
C GLU A 400 20.68 20.19 -7.84
N LEU A 401 20.52 20.32 -6.51
CA LEU A 401 19.22 20.16 -5.84
C LEU A 401 18.68 21.48 -5.25
N GLY A 402 19.30 22.63 -5.57
CA GLY A 402 18.88 23.94 -5.10
C GLY A 402 18.80 24.07 -3.58
N ILE A 403 19.73 23.47 -2.84
CA ILE A 403 19.78 23.52 -1.37
C ILE A 403 20.47 24.84 -0.94
N PRO A 404 19.91 25.61 0.02
CA PRO A 404 20.58 26.77 0.59
C PRO A 404 21.96 26.42 1.17
N THR A 405 22.98 27.23 0.89
CA THR A 405 24.38 26.95 1.31
C THR A 405 24.60 27.10 2.82
N ASP A 406 23.64 27.69 3.54
CA ASP A 406 23.56 27.77 5.00
C ASP A 406 22.69 26.65 5.62
N ALA A 407 22.12 25.75 4.82
CA ALA A 407 21.28 24.66 5.30
C ALA A 407 22.06 23.68 6.20
N THR A 408 21.57 23.49 7.42
CA THR A 408 22.14 22.54 8.40
C THR A 408 21.24 21.31 8.54
N GLY A 409 21.73 20.26 9.19
CA GLY A 409 20.93 19.07 9.48
C GLY A 409 19.74 19.25 10.46
N THR A 410 19.41 20.46 10.91
CA THR A 410 18.31 20.74 11.86
C THR A 410 17.54 22.00 11.46
N VAL A 411 16.20 21.91 11.40
CA VAL A 411 15.31 23.00 10.95
C VAL A 411 14.46 23.63 12.08
N GLY A 412 14.80 23.36 13.34
CA GLY A 412 14.13 23.94 14.51
C GLY A 412 14.18 23.05 15.74
N SER A 413 13.24 23.26 16.67
CA SER A 413 13.15 22.45 17.89
C SER A 413 12.73 21.00 17.60
N PRO A 414 13.28 20.00 18.32
CA PRO A 414 12.90 18.59 18.19
C PRO A 414 11.39 18.34 18.33
N ARG A 415 10.84 17.53 17.42
CA ARG A 415 9.43 17.10 17.40
C ARG A 415 9.30 15.63 17.77
N ARG A 416 8.07 15.18 18.00
CA ARG A 416 7.74 13.75 18.13
C ARG A 416 6.93 13.26 16.93
N SER A 417 7.39 12.19 16.30
CA SER A 417 6.65 11.37 15.32
C SER A 417 5.28 10.93 15.88
N ALA A 418 4.25 10.83 15.06
CA ALA A 418 2.89 10.53 15.52
C ALA A 418 2.73 9.09 16.03
N ALA A 419 3.59 8.16 15.61
CA ALA A 419 3.71 6.82 16.20
C ALA A 419 3.84 6.88 17.74
N LYS A 420 4.63 7.83 18.27
CA LYS A 420 4.79 8.07 19.71
C LYS A 420 3.72 8.98 20.33
N ARG A 421 2.78 9.54 19.54
CA ARG A 421 1.66 10.38 20.04
C ARG A 421 0.42 9.56 20.41
N GLY A 422 0.24 8.36 19.86
CA GLY A 422 -0.95 7.52 20.07
C GLY A 422 -1.27 7.20 21.54
N ASP A 423 -0.28 6.70 22.29
CA ASP A 423 -0.42 6.15 23.65
C ASP A 423 -0.95 7.14 24.72
N LYS A 424 -0.91 8.46 24.45
CA LYS A 424 -1.36 9.49 25.40
C LYS A 424 -2.55 10.34 24.93
N GLY A 425 -2.94 10.29 23.66
CA GLY A 425 -4.01 11.14 23.12
C GLY A 425 -5.40 10.80 23.68
N GLU A 426 -5.77 9.51 23.68
CA GLU A 426 -7.14 9.05 23.97
C GLU A 426 -7.64 9.26 25.41
N LYS A 427 -6.80 9.81 26.31
CA LYS A 427 -7.16 10.10 27.71
C LYS A 427 -7.41 11.58 28.01
N ALA A 428 -7.08 12.49 27.09
CA ALA A 428 -7.39 13.91 27.24
C ALA A 428 -8.81 14.23 26.73
N ASP A 429 -9.14 13.76 25.52
CA ASP A 429 -10.32 14.18 24.74
C ASP A 429 -11.68 13.60 25.22
N LYS A 430 -11.75 13.18 26.49
CA LYS A 430 -12.95 12.62 27.14
C LYS A 430 -13.39 13.35 28.41
N SER A 431 -12.70 14.43 28.82
CA SER A 431 -13.04 15.20 30.03
C SER A 431 -13.97 16.40 29.80
N GLU A 432 -14.05 16.98 28.59
CA GLU A 432 -14.67 18.30 28.37
C GLU A 432 -16.12 18.30 27.86
N LYS A 433 -16.82 17.15 27.86
CA LYS A 433 -18.24 17.06 27.45
C LYS A 433 -19.14 16.29 28.41
N ARG A 434 -19.29 16.78 29.64
CA ARG A 434 -20.48 16.51 30.49
C ARG A 434 -20.94 17.72 31.32
N ILE A 435 -21.86 18.48 30.71
CA ILE A 435 -23.09 19.06 31.27
C ILE A 435 -22.98 19.93 32.54
N SER A 436 -23.41 21.17 32.41
CA SER A 436 -23.78 22.07 33.50
C SER A 436 -25.18 21.75 34.06
N SER A 437 -25.26 21.42 35.35
CA SER A 437 -26.48 21.53 36.17
C SER A 437 -26.09 21.71 37.64
N ALA A 438 -26.98 22.30 38.45
CA ALA A 438 -26.59 22.98 39.69
C ALA A 438 -26.67 22.11 40.96
N ASP A 439 -26.02 22.66 42.00
CA ASP A 439 -26.33 22.55 43.43
C ASP A 439 -26.09 21.21 44.18
N SER A 440 -25.09 21.21 45.05
CA SER A 440 -25.26 20.91 46.50
C SER A 440 -23.92 20.92 47.25
N THR A 441 -23.93 21.37 48.50
CA THR A 441 -22.74 21.53 49.35
C THR A 441 -22.28 20.21 50.01
N SER A 442 -21.00 19.85 49.88
CA SER A 442 -20.25 19.16 50.96
C SER A 442 -18.74 19.17 50.75
N GLU A 443 -17.97 19.55 51.78
CA GLU A 443 -16.52 19.32 51.85
C GLU A 443 -16.23 17.92 52.42
N ARG A 444 -15.25 17.19 51.84
CA ARG A 444 -14.31 16.27 52.54
C ARG A 444 -13.25 15.68 51.56
N PRO A 445 -12.13 15.11 52.07
CA PRO A 445 -10.81 15.56 51.60
C PRO A 445 -10.08 14.64 50.62
N ALA A 446 -8.96 15.15 50.10
CA ALA A 446 -8.03 14.45 49.23
C ALA A 446 -7.52 13.12 49.82
N ARG A 447 -7.61 12.04 49.04
CA ARG A 447 -7.10 10.70 49.39
C ARG A 447 -5.81 10.38 48.66
N THR A 448 -4.68 10.51 49.34
CA THR A 448 -3.35 10.08 48.87
C THR A 448 -3.34 8.56 48.63
N ARG A 449 -3.21 8.12 47.37
CA ARG A 449 -3.17 6.69 46.99
C ARG A 449 -1.74 6.20 46.74
N THR A 450 -1.08 5.73 47.81
CA THR A 450 0.15 4.93 47.70
C THR A 450 -0.12 3.59 47.03
N ARG A 451 0.59 3.28 45.94
CA ARG A 451 0.44 2.02 45.20
C ARG A 451 1.24 0.89 45.85
N ARG A 452 0.58 -0.01 46.58
CA ARG A 452 1.19 -1.28 47.03
C ARG A 452 1.17 -2.30 45.88
N ARG A 453 2.35 -2.67 45.35
CA ARG A 453 2.48 -3.80 44.41
C ARG A 453 2.38 -5.13 45.18
N THR A 454 1.74 -6.12 44.56
CA THR A 454 1.73 -7.52 45.02
C THR A 454 2.04 -8.44 43.83
N ARG A 455 2.81 -9.50 44.08
CA ARG A 455 3.07 -10.60 43.13
C ARG A 455 2.84 -11.90 43.89
N ALA A 456 2.10 -12.85 43.31
CA ALA A 456 1.88 -14.19 43.87
C ALA A 456 1.38 -14.27 45.34
N GLY A 457 0.54 -13.33 45.79
CA GLY A 457 -0.45 -13.63 46.84
C GLY A 457 0.00 -13.73 48.31
N LYS A 458 1.17 -13.24 48.72
CA LYS A 458 1.51 -13.00 50.15
C LYS A 458 2.29 -11.69 50.34
N PRO A 459 2.14 -10.97 51.48
CA PRO A 459 2.90 -9.76 51.76
C PRO A 459 4.29 -10.09 52.32
N ALA A 460 5.35 -9.59 51.69
CA ALA A 460 6.71 -9.67 52.22
C ALA A 460 7.02 -8.49 53.15
N THR A 461 7.72 -8.79 54.25
CA THR A 461 8.29 -7.82 55.20
C THR A 461 9.67 -8.33 55.62
N GLY A 462 10.73 -7.57 55.39
CA GLY A 462 12.08 -7.93 55.81
C GLY A 462 13.18 -7.49 54.83
N HIS A 463 13.99 -6.53 55.27
CA HIS A 463 15.45 -6.51 55.03
C HIS A 463 16.12 -7.38 56.15
N PRO A 464 17.41 -7.77 56.07
CA PRO A 464 18.51 -7.03 55.44
C PRO A 464 19.52 -7.86 54.60
N GLU A 465 20.59 -7.14 54.26
CA GLU A 465 21.92 -7.46 53.74
C GLU A 465 22.52 -8.85 54.07
N GLY A 466 23.45 -9.32 53.22
CA GLY A 466 24.67 -9.98 53.70
C GLY A 466 25.25 -11.16 52.91
N VAL A 467 26.54 -11.02 52.55
CA VAL A 467 27.54 -12.11 52.44
C VAL A 467 27.41 -13.07 51.22
N THR A 468 28.37 -14.00 51.09
CA THR A 468 29.01 -14.46 49.84
C THR A 468 28.97 -16.00 49.63
N THR A 469 29.81 -16.50 48.70
CA THR A 469 30.24 -17.91 48.49
C THR A 469 29.16 -18.85 47.89
N ALA A 470 29.41 -19.42 46.71
CA ALA A 470 30.09 -20.70 46.44
C ALA A 470 29.23 -21.89 46.93
N ALA A 471 28.55 -22.64 46.04
CA ALA A 471 29.06 -23.63 45.09
C ALA A 471 29.46 -24.97 45.74
N GLU A 472 28.65 -26.01 45.53
CA GLU A 472 29.12 -27.41 45.33
C GLU A 472 28.00 -28.34 44.81
N THR A 473 28.35 -29.61 44.54
CA THR A 473 27.58 -30.59 43.76
C THR A 473 27.30 -31.90 44.52
N ALA A 474 26.08 -32.44 44.37
CA ALA A 474 25.70 -33.86 44.46
C ALA A 474 24.29 -33.99 43.80
N GLU A 475 23.86 -35.03 43.08
CA GLU A 475 23.91 -36.50 43.32
C GLU A 475 23.16 -36.94 44.61
N ALA A 476 22.26 -37.93 44.59
CA ALA A 476 21.56 -38.63 43.51
C ALA A 476 20.28 -39.29 44.08
N ASP A 477 19.35 -39.74 43.22
CA ASP A 477 18.80 -41.12 43.17
C ASP A 477 17.45 -41.27 42.44
N ALA A 478 17.17 -42.48 41.98
CA ALA A 478 15.87 -42.96 41.48
C ALA A 478 15.63 -44.42 41.89
N PRO A 479 14.37 -44.88 41.98
CA PRO A 479 13.92 -46.04 41.17
C PRO A 479 12.58 -45.73 40.45
N VAL A 480 12.29 -46.14 39.20
CA VAL A 480 12.33 -47.45 38.50
C VAL A 480 11.05 -48.29 38.63
N SER A 481 10.27 -48.29 37.53
CA SER A 481 9.55 -49.42 36.89
C SER A 481 9.19 -48.97 35.46
N GLU A 482 9.64 -49.64 34.39
CA GLU A 482 9.09 -50.85 33.74
C GLU A 482 7.69 -50.63 33.11
N SER A 483 7.39 -51.00 31.86
CA SER A 483 8.13 -51.69 30.76
C SER A 483 7.54 -51.26 29.38
N ASP A 484 7.88 -51.75 28.17
CA ASP A 484 8.67 -52.91 27.69
C ASP A 484 9.13 -52.76 26.21
N ASN A 485 9.94 -53.73 25.74
CA ASN A 485 10.29 -54.13 24.36
C ASN A 485 11.41 -53.38 23.59
N GLY A 486 12.35 -54.20 23.08
CA GLY A 486 13.47 -53.84 22.18
C GLY A 486 13.14 -54.01 20.69
N ASP A 487 14.10 -54.29 19.78
CA ASP A 487 15.49 -54.75 19.94
C ASP A 487 16.43 -54.10 18.88
N ALA A 488 17.75 -54.29 18.98
CA ALA A 488 18.82 -53.64 18.20
C ALA A 488 19.60 -54.65 17.31
N PRO A 489 20.83 -54.40 16.77
CA PRO A 489 21.62 -53.18 16.55
C PRO A 489 21.93 -52.99 15.01
N ALA A 490 23.04 -52.55 14.41
CA ALA A 490 24.40 -52.16 14.84
C ALA A 490 25.19 -51.29 13.82
N ALA A 491 26.23 -50.60 14.33
CA ALA A 491 27.57 -50.40 13.74
C ALA A 491 27.76 -49.88 12.28
N ALA A 492 27.73 -48.55 12.17
CA ALA A 492 28.60 -47.66 11.37
C ALA A 492 29.80 -48.20 10.54
N ARG A 493 30.04 -47.57 9.36
CA ARG A 493 31.40 -47.18 8.89
C ARG A 493 31.40 -46.05 7.84
N ARG A 494 32.49 -45.25 7.80
CA ARG A 494 32.72 -44.11 6.86
C ARG A 494 33.53 -44.55 5.63
N ARG A 495 33.24 -44.04 4.40
CA ARG A 495 34.14 -43.16 3.59
C ARG A 495 33.85 -43.04 2.07
N ARG A 496 34.13 -41.81 1.57
CA ARG A 496 34.68 -41.40 0.24
C ARG A 496 33.75 -41.16 -0.98
N ARG A 497 34.12 -40.11 -1.71
CA ARG A 497 33.55 -39.57 -2.96
C ARG A 497 34.00 -40.36 -4.21
N ARG A 498 33.23 -40.29 -5.30
CA ARG A 498 33.78 -40.22 -6.67
C ARG A 498 32.86 -39.42 -7.62
N ARG A 499 33.47 -38.76 -8.61
CA ARG A 499 32.83 -38.05 -9.73
C ARG A 499 32.52 -39.03 -10.88
N PRO A 500 31.42 -38.87 -11.64
CA PRO A 500 31.37 -39.27 -13.05
C PRO A 500 32.09 -38.26 -13.95
N ARG A 501 32.27 -38.59 -15.24
CA ARG A 501 33.18 -37.91 -16.18
C ARG A 501 32.44 -37.24 -17.34
N LYS A 502 33.08 -36.23 -17.93
CA LYS A 502 32.73 -35.53 -19.18
C LYS A 502 32.36 -36.52 -20.31
N THR A 503 31.34 -36.16 -21.09
CA THR A 503 31.05 -36.75 -22.41
C THR A 503 31.14 -35.62 -23.44
N GLU A 504 31.58 -35.94 -24.66
CA GLU A 504 31.65 -35.01 -25.78
C GLU A 504 30.53 -35.31 -26.79
N ALA A 505 30.02 -34.27 -27.45
CA ALA A 505 29.07 -34.38 -28.55
C ALA A 505 29.61 -33.54 -29.72
N ALA A 506 29.55 -34.08 -30.93
CA ALA A 506 30.23 -33.53 -32.09
C ALA A 506 29.37 -32.51 -32.86
N SER A 507 30.04 -31.61 -33.58
CA SER A 507 29.46 -30.73 -34.60
C SER A 507 29.00 -31.52 -35.84
N ALA A 508 27.89 -31.10 -36.45
CA ALA A 508 27.49 -31.51 -37.79
C ALA A 508 26.67 -30.39 -38.47
N GLY A 509 26.94 -30.13 -39.74
CA GLY A 509 26.21 -29.16 -40.58
C GLY A 509 26.68 -27.71 -40.40
#